data_AF-A0A2T0QL16-F1
#
_entry.id   AF-A0A2T0QL16-F1
#
_cell.length_a   1.000
_cell.length_b   1.000
_cell.length_c   1.000
_cell.angle_alpha   90.00
_cell.angle_beta   90.00
_cell.angle_gamma   90.00
#
_symmetry.space_group_name_H-M   'P 1'
#
loop_
_entity.id
_entity.type
_entity.pdbx_description
1 polymer ?
#
loop_
_entity_poly.entity_id
_entity_poly.type
_entity_poly.pdbx_seq_one_letter_code
_entity_poly.pdbx_strand_id
1 'polypeptide(L)'
;MAWNSVSFESILATIVAVLFAIAGVINLSRRGAAKRDFARWGYPEWFQLLCGALELLSAALLPWQQTRVLGLTLAGAIMIGALFTLLRNREPFGHLAPALVFSALIVATLAVRG
;
A
#
# COMPACT_ATOMS: atom_id res chain seq x y z
N MET A 1 -30.99 10.65 0.74
CA MET A 1 -30.17 9.62 0.06
C MET A 1 -28.76 9.61 0.64
N ALA A 2 -28.57 9.07 1.86
CA ALA A 2 -27.27 9.01 2.54
C ALA A 2 -26.41 7.78 2.13
N TRP A 3 -26.78 7.10 1.04
CA TRP A 3 -26.26 5.79 0.64
C TRP A 3 -25.00 5.83 -0.25
N ASN A 4 -24.49 7.02 -0.60
CA ASN A 4 -23.43 7.12 -1.62
C ASN A 4 -22.02 7.20 -1.04
N SER A 5 -21.75 8.03 -0.02
CA SER A 5 -20.37 8.25 0.46
C SER A 5 -19.85 7.10 1.32
N VAL A 6 -20.61 6.64 2.31
CA VAL A 6 -20.19 5.55 3.23
C VAL A 6 -19.97 4.22 2.48
N SER A 7 -20.83 3.93 1.51
CA SER A 7 -20.70 2.75 0.64
C SER A 7 -19.47 2.86 -0.26
N PHE A 8 -19.24 4.04 -0.84
CA PHE A 8 -18.12 4.28 -1.74
C PHE A 8 -16.77 4.26 -1.01
N GLU A 9 -16.69 4.88 0.17
CA GLU A 9 -15.52 4.79 1.05
C GLU A 9 -15.19 3.33 1.37
N SER A 10 -16.20 2.51 1.67
CA SER A 10 -16.01 1.10 1.99
C SER A 10 -15.56 0.27 0.78
N ILE A 11 -16.04 0.59 -0.41
CA ILE A 11 -15.55 -0.02 -1.66
C ILE A 11 -14.08 0.34 -1.88
N LEU A 12 -13.72 1.63 -1.80
CA LEU A 12 -12.34 2.08 -1.98
C LEU A 12 -11.40 1.47 -0.93
N ALA A 13 -11.79 1.49 0.35
CA ALA A 13 -11.02 0.89 1.42
C ALA A 13 -10.82 -0.62 1.22
N THR A 14 -11.83 -1.32 0.71
CA THR A 14 -11.73 -2.75 0.37
C THR A 14 -10.77 -2.98 -0.79
N ILE A 15 -10.81 -2.13 -1.83
CA ILE A 15 -9.86 -2.19 -2.95
C ILE A 15 -8.43 -1.97 -2.44
N VAL A 16 -8.20 -0.94 -1.63
CA VAL A 16 -6.88 -0.67 -1.02
C VAL A 16 -6.44 -1.88 -0.17
N ALA A 17 -7.34 -2.44 0.63
CA ALA A 17 -7.04 -3.60 1.47
C ALA A 17 -6.59 -4.81 0.64
N VAL A 18 -7.32 -5.15 -0.43
CA VAL A 18 -6.98 -6.28 -1.31
C VAL A 18 -5.64 -6.06 -2.01
N LEU A 19 -5.41 -4.84 -2.52
CA LEU A 19 -4.16 -4.49 -3.18
C LEU A 19 -2.95 -4.58 -2.25
N PHE A 20 -3.07 -4.04 -1.03
CA PHE A 20 -2.05 -4.17 0.01
C PHE A 20 -1.88 -5.61 0.49
N ALA A 21 -2.94 -6.41 0.54
CA ALA A 21 -2.83 -7.83 0.89
C ALA A 21 -2.00 -8.60 -0.15
N ILE A 22 -2.26 -8.37 -1.43
CA ILE A 22 -1.50 -8.97 -2.53
C ILE A 22 -0.04 -8.52 -2.47
N ALA A 23 0.21 -7.22 -2.33
CA ALA A 23 1.56 -6.67 -2.19
C ALA A 23 2.31 -7.28 -1.00
N GLY A 24 1.63 -7.37 0.14
CA GLY A 24 2.16 -7.95 1.38
C GLY A 24 2.55 -9.41 1.22
N VAL A 25 1.70 -10.22 0.58
CA VAL A 25 2.01 -11.63 0.27
C VAL A 25 3.21 -11.74 -0.68
N ILE A 26 3.29 -10.89 -1.71
CA ILE A 26 4.44 -10.87 -2.64
C ILE A 26 5.73 -10.55 -1.89
N ASN A 27 5.72 -9.53 -1.02
CA ASN A 27 6.87 -9.12 -0.25
C ASN A 27 7.29 -10.16 0.80
N LEU A 28 6.34 -10.78 1.51
CA LEU A 28 6.63 -11.88 2.43
C LEU A 28 7.14 -13.14 1.73
N SER A 29 6.70 -13.40 0.51
CA SER A 29 7.16 -14.55 -0.27
C SER A 29 8.64 -14.46 -0.63
N ARG A 30 9.25 -13.26 -0.61
CA ARG A 30 10.67 -13.01 -0.91
C ARG A 30 11.15 -13.71 -2.18
N ARG A 31 10.31 -13.74 -3.22
CA ARG A 31 10.58 -14.44 -4.48
C ARG A 31 10.40 -13.49 -5.65
N GLY A 32 10.92 -13.90 -6.81
CA GLY A 32 10.69 -13.21 -8.07
C GLY A 32 11.37 -11.84 -8.17
N ALA A 33 10.73 -10.93 -8.91
CA ALA A 33 11.27 -9.62 -9.23
C ALA A 33 11.47 -8.74 -7.98
N ALA A 34 10.51 -8.74 -7.05
CA ALA A 34 10.56 -7.91 -5.84
C ALA A 34 11.84 -8.17 -5.02
N LYS A 35 12.24 -9.44 -4.79
CA LYS A 35 13.49 -9.73 -4.07
C LYS A 35 14.72 -9.12 -4.76
N ARG A 36 14.79 -9.23 -6.10
CA ARG A 36 15.92 -8.69 -6.87
C ARG A 36 15.95 -7.17 -6.84
N ASP A 37 14.79 -6.54 -6.90
CA ASP A 37 14.66 -5.09 -6.84
C ASP A 37 15.11 -4.57 -5.46
N PHE A 38 14.66 -5.17 -4.35
CA PHE A 38 15.12 -4.80 -3.00
C PHE A 38 16.63 -4.96 -2.82
N ALA A 39 17.22 -6.04 -3.34
CA ALA A 39 18.67 -6.23 -3.31
C ALA A 39 19.41 -5.18 -4.16
N ARG A 40 18.89 -4.84 -5.34
CA ARG A 40 19.43 -3.78 -6.21
C ARG A 40 19.37 -2.40 -5.55
N TRP A 41 18.30 -2.11 -4.80
CA TRP A 41 18.13 -0.87 -4.05
C TRP A 41 19.03 -0.80 -2.80
N GLY A 42 19.78 -1.85 -2.49
CA GLY A 42 20.71 -1.91 -1.37
C GLY A 42 20.06 -2.12 -0.01
N TYR A 43 18.80 -2.57 0.03
CA TYR A 43 18.12 -2.87 1.28
C TYR A 43 18.46 -4.29 1.79
N PRO A 44 18.55 -4.47 3.11
CA PRO A 44 18.74 -5.79 3.69
C PRO A 44 17.48 -6.65 3.51
N GLU A 45 17.66 -7.97 3.49
CA GLU A 45 16.57 -8.90 3.19
C GLU A 45 15.39 -8.85 4.20
N TRP A 46 15.66 -8.48 5.44
CA TRP A 46 14.63 -8.32 6.47
C TRP A 46 13.70 -7.13 6.20
N PHE A 47 14.17 -6.12 5.47
CA PHE A 47 13.37 -4.92 5.19
C PHE A 47 12.21 -5.26 4.26
N GLN A 48 12.41 -6.15 3.29
CA GLN A 48 11.34 -6.65 2.44
C GLN A 48 10.26 -7.39 3.26
N LEU A 49 10.66 -8.18 4.27
CA LEU A 49 9.71 -8.84 5.17
C LEU A 49 8.94 -7.83 6.02
N LEU A 50 9.62 -6.80 6.52
CA LEU A 50 8.97 -5.74 7.27
C LEU A 50 7.93 -5.02 6.41
N CYS A 51 8.25 -4.66 5.18
CA CYS A 51 7.28 -4.07 4.24
C CYS A 51 6.08 -5.00 4.06
N GLY A 52 6.30 -6.29 3.80
CA GLY A 52 5.21 -7.25 3.62
C GLY A 52 4.31 -7.40 4.85
N ALA A 53 4.90 -7.41 6.05
CA ALA A 53 4.15 -7.48 7.30
C ALA A 53 3.32 -6.20 7.55
N LEU A 54 3.91 -5.02 7.31
CA LEU A 54 3.20 -3.74 7.46
C LEU A 54 2.09 -3.58 6.42
N GLU A 55 2.30 -4.05 5.19
CA GLU A 55 1.28 -4.07 4.14
C GLU A 55 0.10 -4.96 4.52
N LEU A 56 0.35 -6.17 5.04
CA LEU A 56 -0.72 -7.04 5.53
C LEU A 56 -1.42 -6.48 6.77
N LEU A 57 -0.69 -5.85 7.67
CA LEU A 57 -1.29 -5.17 8.82
C LEU A 57 -2.21 -4.04 8.36
N SER A 58 -1.76 -3.23 7.41
CA SER A 58 -2.58 -2.18 6.80
C SER A 58 -3.84 -2.76 6.15
N ALA A 59 -3.68 -3.82 5.34
CA ALA A 59 -4.79 -4.52 4.71
C ALA A 59 -5.79 -5.09 5.74
N ALA A 60 -5.29 -5.64 6.85
CA ALA A 60 -6.13 -6.11 7.93
C ALA A 60 -6.90 -4.96 8.57
N LEU A 61 -6.30 -3.79 8.82
CA LEU A 61 -6.98 -2.69 9.52
C LEU A 61 -8.09 -1.99 8.70
N LEU A 62 -8.07 -2.07 7.37
CA LEU A 62 -8.94 -1.29 6.47
C LEU A 62 -10.43 -1.72 6.42
N PRO A 63 -10.79 -3.02 6.48
CA PRO A 63 -12.18 -3.48 6.51
C PRO A 63 -12.99 -2.94 7.70
N TRP A 64 -12.38 -2.77 8.87
CA TRP A 64 -13.08 -2.32 10.08
C TRP A 64 -13.11 -0.80 10.17
N GLN A 65 -14.31 -0.22 10.26
CA GLN A 65 -14.52 1.23 10.27
C GLN A 65 -13.81 1.93 11.45
N GLN A 66 -13.66 1.24 12.59
CA GLN A 66 -12.98 1.74 13.78
C GLN A 66 -11.46 1.87 13.58
N THR A 67 -10.85 0.96 12.83
CA THR A 67 -9.39 0.92 12.61
C THR A 67 -8.97 1.46 11.25
N ARG A 68 -9.92 1.77 10.36
CA ARG A 68 -9.64 2.21 8.99
C ARG A 68 -8.70 3.39 8.89
N VAL A 69 -8.80 4.35 9.82
CA VAL A 69 -7.87 5.50 9.85
C VAL A 69 -6.45 5.04 10.04
N LEU A 70 -6.23 4.14 11.01
CA LEU A 70 -4.91 3.58 11.29
C LEU A 70 -4.38 2.81 10.08
N GLY A 71 -5.25 2.04 9.41
CA GLY A 71 -4.93 1.36 8.15
C GLY A 71 -4.50 2.34 7.06
N LEU A 72 -5.28 3.39 6.80
CA LEU A 72 -4.94 4.41 5.78
C LEU A 72 -3.67 5.19 6.13
N THR A 73 -3.45 5.53 7.40
CA THR A 73 -2.23 6.19 7.85
C THR A 73 -1.00 5.30 7.63
N LEU A 74 -1.10 4.03 7.99
CA LEU A 74 -0.03 3.06 7.76
C LEU A 74 0.23 2.85 6.27
N ALA A 75 -0.83 2.67 5.46
CA ALA A 75 -0.75 2.59 4.01
C ALA A 75 -0.03 3.80 3.40
N GLY A 76 -0.39 5.01 3.86
CA GLY A 76 0.25 6.26 3.44
C GLY A 76 1.73 6.30 3.78
N ALA A 77 2.11 5.92 5.01
CA ALA A 77 3.52 5.85 5.41
C ALA A 77 4.33 4.86 4.55
N ILE A 78 3.76 3.68 4.25
CA ILE A 78 4.37 2.69 3.36
C ILE A 78 4.56 3.28 1.96
N MET A 79 3.55 3.96 1.40
CA MET A 79 3.64 4.57 0.07
C MET A 79 4.65 5.71 0.00
N ILE A 80 4.79 6.52 1.04
CA ILE A 80 5.84 7.54 1.11
C ILE A 80 7.23 6.89 1.02
N GLY A 81 7.46 5.81 1.78
CA GLY A 81 8.72 5.06 1.72
C GLY A 81 8.97 4.38 0.37
N ALA A 82 7.92 3.83 -0.24
CA ALA A 82 7.99 3.21 -1.57
C ALA A 82 8.33 4.25 -2.64
N LEU A 83 7.60 5.37 -2.69
CA LEU A 83 7.85 6.47 -3.63
C LEU A 83 9.26 7.05 -3.44
N PHE A 84 9.69 7.28 -2.20
CA PHE A 84 11.05 7.71 -1.92
C PHE A 84 12.09 6.75 -2.47
N THR A 85 11.89 5.44 -2.28
CA THR A 85 12.78 4.40 -2.81
C THR A 85 12.83 4.43 -4.33
N LEU A 86 11.67 4.49 -5.00
CA LEU A 86 11.61 4.49 -6.46
C LEU A 86 12.26 5.75 -7.07
N LEU A 87 12.02 6.92 -6.48
CA LEU A 87 12.63 8.19 -6.91
C LEU A 87 14.13 8.20 -6.67
N ARG A 88 14.60 7.75 -5.50
CA ARG A 88 16.02 7.66 -5.15
C ARG A 88 16.79 6.77 -6.13
N ASN A 89 16.20 5.65 -6.52
CA ASN A 89 16.82 4.68 -7.42
C ASN A 89 16.55 4.96 -8.91
N ARG A 90 15.82 6.03 -9.24
CA ARG A 90 15.44 6.43 -10.61
C ARG A 90 14.79 5.29 -11.40
N GLU A 91 13.90 4.56 -10.73
CA GLU A 91 13.16 3.46 -11.33
C GLU A 91 12.27 3.94 -12.48
N PRO A 92 12.07 3.12 -13.53
CA PRO A 92 11.24 3.48 -14.66
C PRO A 92 9.77 3.64 -14.25
N PHE A 93 8.99 4.32 -15.11
CA PHE A 93 7.59 4.61 -14.84
C PHE A 93 6.74 3.35 -14.56
N GLY A 94 7.12 2.19 -15.12
CA GLY A 94 6.46 0.91 -14.86
C GLY A 94 6.47 0.50 -13.37
N HIS A 95 7.50 0.86 -12.62
CA HIS A 95 7.59 0.62 -11.17
C HIS A 95 6.92 1.72 -10.35
N LEU A 96 6.90 2.95 -10.86
CA LEU A 96 6.22 4.10 -10.24
C LEU A 96 4.70 4.02 -10.34
N ALA A 97 4.17 3.53 -11.46
CA ALA A 97 2.73 3.51 -11.72
C ALA A 97 1.92 2.78 -10.62
N PRO A 98 2.29 1.57 -10.14
CA PRO A 98 1.60 0.94 -9.02
C PRO A 98 1.61 1.78 -7.74
N ALA A 99 2.77 2.35 -7.37
CA ALA A 99 2.89 3.18 -6.16
C ALA A 99 2.01 4.45 -6.24
N LEU A 100 1.93 5.07 -7.43
CA LEU A 100 1.05 6.21 -7.67
C LEU A 100 -0.43 5.83 -7.60
N VAL A 101 -0.83 4.70 -8.17
CA VAL A 101 -2.21 4.19 -8.10
C VAL A 101 -2.61 3.92 -6.66
N PHE A 102 -1.75 3.24 -5.88
CA PHE A 102 -2.02 2.97 -4.47
C PHE A 102 -2.15 4.27 -3.67
N SER A 103 -1.24 5.23 -3.91
CA SER A 103 -1.28 6.54 -3.27
C SER A 103 -2.58 7.30 -3.61
N ALA A 104 -2.97 7.30 -4.88
CA ALA A 104 -4.20 7.95 -5.34
C ALA A 104 -5.45 7.32 -4.71
N LEU A 105 -5.51 5.99 -4.58
CA LEU A 105 -6.62 5.30 -3.93
C LEU A 105 -6.72 5.63 -2.44
N ILE A 106 -5.59 5.72 -1.74
CA ILE A 106 -5.55 6.12 -0.32
C ILE A 106 -6.10 7.55 -0.17
N VAL A 107 -5.61 8.48 -1.00
CA VAL A 107 -6.06 9.89 -0.99
C VAL A 107 -7.55 9.99 -1.34
N ALA A 108 -8.00 9.27 -2.36
CA ALA A 108 -9.42 9.22 -2.74
C ALA A 108 -10.29 8.68 -1.59
N THR A 109 -9.86 7.61 -0.92
CA THR A 109 -10.57 7.04 0.23
C THR A 109 -10.68 8.05 1.37
N LEU A 110 -9.61 8.80 1.65
CA LEU A 110 -9.63 9.87 2.66
C LEU A 110 -10.53 11.03 2.26
N ALA A 111 -10.54 11.41 0.98
CA ALA A 111 -11.32 12.54 0.47
C ALA A 111 -12.83 12.29 0.54
N VAL A 112 -13.29 11.06 0.31
CA VAL A 112 -14.73 10.71 0.34
C VAL A 112 -15.26 10.38 1.75
N ARG A 113 -14.36 10.32 2.73
CA ARG A 113 -14.67 10.07 4.14
C ARG A 113 -15.12 11.32 4.90
N GLY A 114 -14.79 12.51 4.39
CA GLY A 114 -15.26 13.81 4.90
C GLY A 114 -16.65 14.15 4.39
#